data_AF-A0A7S2ZQI0-F1
#
_entry.id   AF-A0A7S2ZQI0-F1
#
_cell.length_a   1.000
_cell.length_b   1.000
_cell.length_c   1.000
_cell.angle_alpha   90.00
_cell.angle_beta   90.00
_cell.angle_gamma   90.00
#
_symmetry.space_group_name_H-M   'P 1'
#
loop_
_entity.id
_entity.type
_entity.pdbx_description
1 polymer ?
#
loop_
_entity_poly.entity_id
_entity_poly.type
_entity_poly.pdbx_seq_one_letter_code
_entity_poly.pdbx_strand_id
1 'polypeptide(L)'
;SASASASATPSESATESVSASATPSPTPTTTSPTPSPTEAPICFSVHSSATQWTPAGLKSVTLGDLRPGDLVQAFDADGKLALTEVVLVQHHNTWDTTQLLRIAYRTEGGEEKSLHVSENHYLVKGLQPRVYQLARDFMVGDELLIAGVNGHSVAKIISRTVVEEPVRNVLTTSDMIIVDGVLASSYTNVLGISPMLQALLTLPLKALNALGLGKLAQNLDAFANKLVLRS
;
A
#
# COMPACT_ATOMS: atom_id res chain seq x y z
N SER A 1 48.17 -32.03 -13.32
CA SER A 1 49.57 -31.65 -13.00
C SER A 1 49.65 -30.16 -12.79
N ALA A 2 50.55 -29.69 -11.92
CA ALA A 2 50.65 -28.31 -11.39
C ALA A 2 49.44 -27.92 -10.48
N SER A 3 49.56 -27.54 -9.19
CA SER A 3 50.60 -26.80 -8.43
C SER A 3 50.73 -25.34 -8.90
N ALA A 4 50.75 -24.27 -8.10
CA ALA A 4 50.57 -24.05 -6.65
C ALA A 4 49.79 -22.70 -6.47
N SER A 5 49.61 -22.03 -5.32
CA SER A 5 50.13 -22.19 -3.95
C SER A 5 49.16 -21.52 -2.94
N ALA A 6 49.54 -21.44 -1.66
CA ALA A 6 48.90 -20.59 -0.65
C ALA A 6 49.67 -19.27 -0.43
N SER A 7 48.99 -18.25 0.11
CA SER A 7 49.64 -17.24 0.95
C SER A 7 48.62 -16.66 1.95
N ALA A 8 49.00 -16.65 3.23
CA ALA A 8 48.23 -16.06 4.32
C ALA A 8 49.03 -14.90 4.93
N THR A 9 48.34 -13.85 5.35
CA THR A 9 48.92 -12.66 6.00
C THR A 9 47.98 -12.18 7.12
N PRO A 10 48.47 -11.43 8.12
CA PRO A 10 48.20 -11.79 9.50
C PRO A 10 47.13 -10.91 10.17
N SER A 11 46.69 -11.38 11.34
CA SER A 11 45.92 -10.59 12.30
C SER A 11 46.86 -9.66 13.08
N GLU A 12 46.62 -8.35 13.02
CA GLU A 12 47.15 -7.39 14.00
C GLU A 12 46.02 -6.94 14.92
N SER A 13 46.20 -7.20 16.22
CA SER A 13 45.24 -6.86 17.27
C SER A 13 45.82 -5.72 18.09
N ALA A 14 45.34 -4.51 17.84
CA ALA A 14 45.69 -3.31 18.62
C ALA A 14 44.67 -3.13 19.76
N THR A 15 45.14 -3.22 20.99
CA THR A 15 44.33 -3.03 22.20
C THR A 15 44.53 -1.62 22.74
N GLU A 16 43.67 -0.68 22.38
CA GLU A 16 43.67 0.67 22.97
C GLU A 16 42.80 0.72 24.24
N SER A 17 43.42 0.99 25.38
CA SER A 17 42.72 1.24 26.65
C SER A 17 42.27 2.70 26.72
N VAL A 18 41.01 2.98 26.40
CA VAL A 18 40.46 4.33 26.47
C VAL A 18 40.03 4.68 27.90
N SER A 19 40.53 5.82 28.41
CA SER A 19 40.28 6.29 29.78
C SER A 19 38.83 6.76 29.99
N ALA A 20 38.23 6.39 31.12
CA ALA A 20 36.85 6.71 31.45
C ALA A 20 36.68 8.18 31.84
N SER A 21 36.16 9.00 30.91
CA SER A 21 35.73 10.36 31.19
C SER A 21 34.30 10.35 31.75
N ALA A 22 34.08 11.00 32.90
CA ALA A 22 32.78 11.04 33.56
C ALA A 22 31.84 12.04 32.86
N THR A 23 30.94 11.52 32.02
CA THR A 23 29.91 12.32 31.33
C THR A 23 28.91 12.93 32.33
N PRO A 24 28.58 14.22 32.24
CA PRO A 24 27.57 14.84 33.10
C PRO A 24 26.20 14.22 32.87
N SER A 25 25.45 14.00 33.97
CA SER A 25 24.10 13.43 33.92
C SER A 25 23.13 14.40 33.24
N PRO A 26 22.36 13.98 32.21
CA PRO A 26 21.44 14.86 31.50
C PRO A 26 20.24 15.23 32.39
N THR A 27 19.95 16.53 32.49
CA THR A 27 18.72 17.05 33.10
C THR A 27 17.51 16.41 32.42
N PRO A 28 16.50 15.91 33.17
CA PRO A 28 15.30 15.35 32.57
C PRO A 28 14.49 16.45 31.87
N THR A 29 14.60 16.54 30.56
CA THR A 29 13.73 17.37 29.73
C THR A 29 12.31 16.82 29.81
N THR A 30 11.42 17.56 30.46
CA THR A 30 9.98 17.25 30.49
C THR A 30 9.44 17.30 29.07
N THR A 31 9.35 16.14 28.41
CA THR A 31 8.75 16.02 27.09
C THR A 31 7.27 16.36 27.18
N SER A 32 6.88 17.48 26.57
CA SER A 32 5.48 17.80 26.31
C SER A 32 4.83 16.61 25.58
N PRO A 33 3.61 16.18 25.93
CA PRO A 33 2.99 15.02 25.30
C PRO A 33 2.89 15.27 23.79
N THR A 34 3.62 14.48 23.00
CA THR A 34 3.45 14.44 21.55
C THR A 34 1.97 14.19 21.27
N PRO A 35 1.29 15.03 20.48
CA PRO A 35 -0.11 14.78 20.14
C PRO A 35 -0.20 13.38 19.53
N SER A 36 -1.14 12.56 20.00
CA SER A 36 -1.41 11.26 19.39
C SER A 36 -1.59 11.47 17.89
N PRO A 37 -0.86 10.74 17.03
CA PRO A 37 -0.89 10.98 15.60
C PRO A 37 -2.33 10.84 15.11
N THR A 38 -2.87 11.93 14.56
CA THR A 38 -4.16 11.92 13.87
C THR A 38 -4.11 10.83 12.82
N GLU A 39 -5.07 9.90 12.87
CA GLU A 39 -5.03 8.69 12.08
C GLU A 39 -4.97 9.03 10.58
N ALA A 40 -3.84 8.68 9.95
CA ALA A 40 -3.55 9.12 8.59
C ALA A 40 -4.58 8.53 7.60
N PRO A 41 -5.15 9.34 6.69
CA PRO A 41 -6.20 8.87 5.79
C PRO A 41 -5.65 7.80 4.84
N ILE A 42 -6.43 6.73 4.66
CA ILE A 42 -5.91 5.49 4.11
C ILE A 42 -6.29 5.33 2.64
N CYS A 43 -5.27 5.38 1.79
CA CYS A 43 -5.34 5.67 0.37
C CYS A 43 -4.08 5.25 -0.41
N PHE A 44 -4.17 5.41 -1.73
CA PHE A 44 -3.07 5.55 -2.67
C PHE A 44 -2.91 7.02 -3.11
N SER A 45 -1.84 7.34 -3.83
CA SER A 45 -1.72 8.61 -4.55
C SER A 45 -2.79 8.75 -5.64
N VAL A 46 -3.33 9.96 -5.87
CA VAL A 46 -4.18 10.22 -7.05
C VAL A 46 -3.43 10.00 -8.37
N HIS A 47 -2.10 10.10 -8.35
CA HIS A 47 -1.22 9.96 -9.51
C HIS A 47 -0.82 8.52 -9.80
N SER A 48 -1.01 7.60 -8.83
CA SER A 48 -0.89 6.17 -9.07
C SER A 48 -1.83 5.72 -10.17
N SER A 49 -1.47 4.62 -10.82
CA SER A 49 -2.12 4.09 -12.02
C SER A 49 -2.87 2.78 -11.76
N ALA A 50 -3.96 2.56 -12.48
CA ALA A 50 -4.65 1.27 -12.58
C ALA A 50 -4.87 0.93 -14.05
N THR A 51 -5.03 -0.36 -14.36
CA THR A 51 -5.45 -0.79 -15.70
C THR A 51 -6.97 -0.84 -15.78
N GLN A 52 -7.57 0.09 -16.50
CA GLN A 52 -9.00 0.16 -16.80
C GLN A 52 -9.32 -0.59 -18.09
N TRP A 53 -10.47 -1.28 -18.12
CA TRP A 53 -11.05 -1.82 -19.34
C TRP A 53 -11.96 -0.80 -20.02
N THR A 54 -11.82 -0.69 -21.33
CA THR A 54 -12.65 0.16 -22.19
C THR A 54 -13.12 -0.64 -23.42
N PRO A 55 -14.10 -0.16 -24.20
CA PRO A 55 -14.48 -0.79 -25.46
C PRO A 55 -13.34 -0.89 -26.49
N ALA A 56 -12.27 -0.09 -26.34
CA ALA A 56 -11.07 -0.15 -27.17
C ALA A 56 -9.96 -1.08 -26.62
N GLY A 57 -10.19 -1.74 -25.48
CA GLY A 57 -9.23 -2.60 -24.79
C GLY A 57 -8.78 -2.04 -23.44
N LEU A 58 -7.70 -2.61 -22.90
CA LEU A 58 -7.10 -2.21 -21.64
C LEU A 58 -6.27 -0.92 -21.79
N LYS A 59 -6.39 0.00 -20.83
CA LYS A 59 -5.71 1.30 -20.80
C LYS A 59 -5.22 1.60 -19.38
N SER A 60 -4.02 2.18 -19.26
CA SER A 60 -3.59 2.78 -17.99
C SER A 60 -4.34 4.10 -17.73
N VAL A 61 -4.84 4.28 -16.51
CA VAL A 61 -5.58 5.46 -16.05
C VAL A 61 -5.10 5.85 -14.66
N THR A 62 -5.10 7.13 -14.32
CA THR A 62 -4.77 7.57 -12.96
C THR A 62 -5.91 7.21 -11.99
N LEU A 63 -5.60 6.95 -10.72
CA LEU A 63 -6.65 6.75 -9.72
C LEU A 63 -7.53 8.00 -9.60
N GLY A 64 -6.97 9.20 -9.77
CA GLY A 64 -7.68 10.48 -9.84
C GLY A 64 -8.77 10.54 -10.94
N ASP A 65 -8.59 9.81 -12.03
CA ASP A 65 -9.53 9.75 -13.15
C ASP A 65 -10.58 8.62 -13.02
N LEU A 66 -10.36 7.62 -12.17
CA LEU A 66 -11.36 6.57 -11.92
C LEU A 66 -12.68 7.11 -11.38
N ARG A 67 -13.78 6.51 -11.81
CA ARG A 67 -15.16 6.80 -11.43
C ARG A 67 -15.89 5.51 -11.03
N PRO A 68 -16.87 5.58 -10.12
CA PRO A 68 -17.76 4.45 -9.87
C PRO A 68 -18.45 3.96 -11.15
N GLY A 69 -18.46 2.63 -11.35
CA GLY A 69 -18.86 1.95 -12.59
C GLY A 69 -17.70 1.61 -13.54
N ASP A 70 -16.49 2.15 -13.33
CA ASP A 70 -15.32 1.77 -14.13
C ASP A 70 -14.91 0.31 -13.85
N LEU A 71 -14.58 -0.45 -14.90
CA LEU A 71 -14.00 -1.78 -14.78
C LEU A 71 -12.47 -1.68 -14.75
N VAL A 72 -11.84 -2.20 -13.70
CA VAL A 72 -10.38 -2.22 -13.52
C VAL A 72 -9.85 -3.63 -13.30
N GLN A 73 -8.56 -3.85 -13.55
CA GLN A 73 -7.92 -5.15 -13.29
C GLN A 73 -7.69 -5.38 -11.78
N ALA A 74 -8.01 -6.60 -11.36
CA ALA A 74 -7.65 -7.18 -10.07
C ALA A 74 -7.28 -8.67 -10.27
N PHE A 75 -6.97 -9.37 -9.18
CA PHE A 75 -6.94 -10.83 -9.19
C PHE A 75 -8.24 -11.40 -8.61
N ASP A 76 -8.71 -12.51 -9.17
CA ASP A 76 -9.78 -13.31 -8.58
C ASP A 76 -9.29 -14.21 -7.43
N ALA A 77 -10.20 -15.01 -6.88
CA ALA A 77 -9.90 -15.97 -5.82
C ALA A 77 -8.85 -17.01 -6.26
N ASP A 78 -8.86 -17.44 -7.52
CA ASP A 78 -7.89 -18.38 -8.10
C ASP A 78 -6.51 -17.73 -8.33
N GLY A 79 -6.44 -16.39 -8.40
CA GLY A 79 -5.22 -15.64 -8.73
C GLY A 79 -5.02 -15.36 -10.22
N LYS A 80 -6.08 -15.48 -11.01
CA LYS A 80 -6.09 -15.07 -12.42
C LYS A 80 -6.46 -13.59 -12.51
N LEU A 81 -5.97 -12.91 -13.53
CA LEU A 81 -6.36 -11.53 -13.80
C LEU A 81 -7.84 -11.50 -14.21
N ALA A 82 -8.62 -10.70 -13.49
CA ALA A 82 -10.04 -10.51 -13.69
C ALA A 82 -10.39 -9.01 -13.70
N LEU A 83 -11.56 -8.67 -14.24
CA LEU A 83 -12.11 -7.33 -14.11
C LEU A 83 -12.98 -7.23 -12.86
N THR A 84 -12.86 -6.12 -12.14
CA THR A 84 -13.73 -5.75 -11.03
C THR A 84 -14.25 -4.33 -11.25
N GLU A 85 -15.46 -4.07 -10.77
CA GLU A 85 -16.09 -2.76 -10.89
C GLU A 85 -15.69 -1.88 -9.71
N VAL A 86 -15.33 -0.62 -9.96
CA VAL A 86 -15.19 0.42 -8.94
C VAL A 86 -16.58 0.74 -8.38
N VAL A 87 -16.83 0.36 -7.13
CA VAL A 87 -18.11 0.60 -6.43
C VAL A 87 -18.16 2.02 -5.88
N LEU A 88 -17.06 2.49 -5.31
CA LEU A 88 -16.98 3.73 -4.56
C LEU A 88 -15.57 4.30 -4.63
N VAL A 89 -15.49 5.61 -4.65
CA VAL A 89 -14.23 6.37 -4.58
C VAL A 89 -14.36 7.37 -3.45
N GLN A 90 -13.43 7.34 -2.49
CA GLN A 90 -13.44 8.20 -1.29
C GLN A 90 -12.21 9.11 -1.25
N HIS A 91 -12.21 10.04 -0.29
CA HIS A 91 -11.18 11.06 -0.08
C HIS A 91 -10.91 11.95 -1.30
N HIS A 92 -11.98 12.41 -1.96
CA HIS A 92 -11.91 13.27 -3.15
C HIS A 92 -11.44 14.72 -2.86
N ASN A 93 -10.86 15.03 -1.69
CA ASN A 93 -10.20 16.32 -1.50
C ASN A 93 -8.80 16.28 -2.10
N THR A 94 -8.70 16.49 -3.41
CA THR A 94 -7.45 16.50 -4.18
C THR A 94 -6.49 17.65 -3.83
N TRP A 95 -6.86 18.52 -2.89
CA TRP A 95 -6.03 19.63 -2.42
C TRP A 95 -5.32 19.34 -1.10
N ASP A 96 -5.79 18.37 -0.32
CA ASP A 96 -5.12 17.95 0.91
C ASP A 96 -4.07 16.88 0.57
N THR A 97 -2.81 17.15 0.90
CA THR A 97 -1.74 16.14 0.84
C THR A 97 -1.76 15.26 2.09
N THR A 98 -1.21 14.06 1.98
CA THR A 98 -0.99 13.14 3.10
C THR A 98 0.35 12.44 2.92
N GLN A 99 0.97 12.09 4.04
CA GLN A 99 2.19 11.29 4.06
C GLN A 99 1.90 9.85 3.59
N LEU A 100 2.50 9.50 2.44
CA LEU A 100 2.46 8.17 1.85
C LEU A 100 3.84 7.53 1.92
N LEU A 101 3.86 6.20 2.02
CA LEU A 101 5.03 5.41 1.71
C LEU A 101 5.18 5.32 0.19
N ARG A 102 6.27 5.89 -0.31
CA ARG A 102 6.81 5.53 -1.62
C ARG A 102 7.65 4.26 -1.45
N ILE A 103 7.10 3.14 -1.89
CA ILE A 103 7.74 1.83 -1.88
C ILE A 103 8.31 1.59 -3.27
N ALA A 104 9.63 1.70 -3.44
CA ALA A 104 10.29 1.33 -4.68
C ALA A 104 10.58 -0.17 -4.70
N TYR A 105 10.33 -0.82 -5.83
CA TYR A 105 10.50 -2.26 -6.01
C TYR A 105 11.08 -2.59 -7.38
N ARG A 106 11.69 -3.79 -7.48
CA ARG A 106 12.25 -4.33 -8.72
C ARG A 106 11.56 -5.64 -9.09
N THR A 107 11.11 -5.75 -10.34
CA THR A 107 10.52 -6.99 -10.88
C THR A 107 11.58 -8.04 -11.16
N GLU A 108 11.17 -9.29 -11.40
CA GLU A 108 12.07 -10.37 -11.84
C GLU A 108 12.82 -10.03 -13.15
N GLY A 109 12.23 -9.22 -14.02
CA GLY A 109 12.85 -8.71 -15.25
C GLY A 109 13.84 -7.55 -15.04
N GLY A 110 14.09 -7.13 -13.78
CA GLY A 110 15.01 -6.04 -13.45
C GLY A 110 14.42 -4.63 -13.57
N GLU A 111 13.14 -4.50 -13.97
CA GLU A 111 12.46 -3.21 -14.08
C GLU A 111 12.18 -2.62 -12.70
N GLU A 112 12.51 -1.33 -12.50
CA GLU A 112 12.24 -0.62 -11.25
C GLU A 112 11.00 0.25 -11.35
N LYS A 113 10.14 0.17 -10.33
CA LYS A 113 8.86 0.85 -10.21
C LYS A 113 8.66 1.35 -8.78
N SER A 114 7.61 2.14 -8.55
CA SER A 114 7.20 2.54 -7.20
C SER A 114 5.70 2.57 -7.03
N LEU A 115 5.24 2.10 -5.87
CA LEU A 115 3.87 2.25 -5.38
C LEU A 115 3.84 3.38 -4.33
N HIS A 116 2.86 4.27 -4.41
CA HIS A 116 2.66 5.36 -3.44
C HIS A 116 1.38 5.08 -2.63
N VAL A 117 1.54 4.68 -1.36
CA VAL A 117 0.46 4.12 -0.54
C VAL A 117 0.59 4.50 0.93
N SER A 118 -0.53 4.73 1.59
CA SER A 118 -0.59 5.05 3.03
C SER A 118 -0.14 3.88 3.91
N GLU A 119 0.44 4.19 5.07
CA GLU A 119 1.02 3.21 6.01
C GLU A 119 0.07 2.09 6.44
N ASN A 120 -1.22 2.42 6.57
CA ASN A 120 -2.26 1.54 7.10
C ASN A 120 -3.07 0.80 6.00
N HIS A 121 -2.60 0.83 4.75
CA HIS A 121 -3.22 0.11 3.64
C HIS A 121 -2.77 -1.35 3.58
N TYR A 122 -3.65 -2.29 3.25
CA TYR A 122 -3.28 -3.69 3.09
C TYR A 122 -2.75 -3.99 1.68
N LEU A 123 -1.50 -4.47 1.61
CA LEU A 123 -0.88 -5.04 0.41
C LEU A 123 -0.78 -6.56 0.54
N VAL A 124 -0.55 -7.26 -0.57
CA VAL A 124 -0.37 -8.72 -0.56
C VAL A 124 1.10 -9.09 -0.70
N LYS A 125 1.61 -9.84 0.29
CA LYS A 125 2.97 -10.38 0.35
C LYS A 125 3.02 -11.79 -0.23
N GLY A 126 3.98 -12.02 -1.13
CA GLY A 126 4.28 -13.33 -1.72
C GLY A 126 3.20 -13.93 -2.63
N LEU A 127 3.50 -15.08 -3.23
CA LEU A 127 2.61 -15.81 -4.13
C LEU A 127 1.63 -16.72 -3.39
N GLN A 128 2.16 -17.62 -2.56
CA GLN A 128 1.39 -18.53 -1.71
C GLN A 128 2.14 -18.82 -0.39
N PRO A 129 1.46 -18.80 0.77
CA PRO A 129 0.11 -18.25 0.96
C PRO A 129 0.08 -16.74 0.69
N ARG A 130 -1.03 -16.21 0.18
CA ARG A 130 -1.21 -14.75 0.07
C ARG A 130 -1.40 -14.18 1.47
N VAL A 131 -0.43 -13.40 1.94
CA VAL A 131 -0.51 -12.75 3.25
C VAL A 131 -0.88 -11.28 3.07
N TYR A 132 -2.01 -10.87 3.64
CA TYR A 132 -2.36 -9.46 3.76
C TYR A 132 -1.54 -8.83 4.89
N GLN A 133 -0.77 -7.80 4.56
CA GLN A 133 0.12 -7.10 5.49
C GLN A 133 -0.02 -5.59 5.29
N LEU A 134 0.13 -4.79 6.35
CA LEU A 134 0.05 -3.33 6.24
C LEU A 134 1.31 -2.80 5.55
N ALA A 135 1.16 -1.80 4.68
CA ALA A 135 2.26 -1.20 3.92
C ALA A 135 3.45 -0.77 4.81
N ARG A 136 3.18 -0.29 6.04
CA ARG A 136 4.22 0.09 7.02
C ARG A 136 5.10 -1.06 7.50
N ASP A 137 4.59 -2.28 7.50
CA ASP A 137 5.26 -3.46 8.04
C ASP A 137 6.15 -4.17 6.98
N PHE A 138 6.06 -3.79 5.70
CA PHE A 138 6.92 -4.30 4.63
C PHE A 138 8.34 -3.75 4.73
N MET A 139 9.35 -4.61 4.63
CA MET A 139 10.77 -4.19 4.73
C MET A 139 11.48 -4.23 3.38
N VAL A 140 12.63 -3.54 3.28
CA VAL A 140 13.52 -3.71 2.12
C VAL A 140 13.96 -5.17 2.05
N GLY A 141 13.77 -5.78 0.88
CA GLY A 141 13.99 -7.20 0.64
C GLY A 141 12.74 -8.08 0.71
N ASP A 142 11.60 -7.57 1.20
CA ASP A 142 10.31 -8.28 1.11
C ASP A 142 9.77 -8.34 -0.33
N GLU A 143 8.83 -9.26 -0.55
CA GLU A 143 8.18 -9.49 -1.84
C GLU A 143 6.76 -8.93 -1.88
N LEU A 144 6.48 -8.10 -2.88
CA LEU A 144 5.14 -7.65 -3.26
C LEU A 144 4.57 -8.59 -4.34
N LEU A 145 3.29 -8.96 -4.22
CA LEU A 145 2.57 -9.63 -5.29
C LEU A 145 2.20 -8.62 -6.38
N ILE A 146 2.65 -8.85 -7.61
CA ILE A 146 2.44 -7.96 -8.75
C ILE A 146 1.71 -8.63 -9.92
N ALA A 147 1.11 -7.81 -10.79
CA ALA A 147 0.65 -8.23 -12.10
C ALA A 147 1.84 -8.53 -13.03
N GLY A 148 1.87 -9.75 -13.56
CA GLY A 148 2.86 -10.22 -14.53
C GLY A 148 2.23 -10.51 -15.89
N VAL A 149 3.06 -10.62 -16.93
CA VAL A 149 2.62 -10.87 -18.32
C VAL A 149 1.72 -12.11 -18.44
N ASN A 150 1.98 -13.14 -17.62
CA ASN A 150 1.25 -14.41 -17.62
C ASN A 150 0.33 -14.59 -16.39
N GLY A 151 -0.06 -13.50 -15.71
CA GLY A 151 -0.90 -13.54 -14.51
C GLY A 151 -0.27 -12.78 -13.35
N HIS A 152 0.36 -13.49 -12.42
CA HIS A 152 1.02 -12.92 -11.24
C HIS A 152 2.54 -13.21 -11.23
N SER A 153 3.30 -12.35 -10.57
CA SER A 153 4.74 -12.47 -10.32
C SER A 153 5.06 -11.79 -8.97
N VAL A 154 6.31 -11.87 -8.50
CA VAL A 154 6.78 -11.14 -7.33
C VAL A 154 7.70 -9.99 -7.73
N ALA A 155 7.69 -8.92 -6.93
CA ALA A 155 8.70 -7.87 -6.99
C ALA A 155 9.34 -7.67 -5.63
N LYS A 156 10.66 -7.48 -5.61
CA LYS A 156 11.42 -7.27 -4.38
C LYS A 156 11.48 -5.78 -4.04
N ILE A 157 11.13 -5.41 -2.82
CA ILE A 157 11.24 -4.02 -2.33
C ILE A 157 12.73 -3.66 -2.24
N ILE A 158 13.11 -2.54 -2.85
CA ILE A 158 14.49 -2.04 -2.88
C ILE A 158 14.69 -0.78 -2.04
N SER A 159 13.66 0.04 -1.83
CA SER A 159 13.69 1.15 -0.88
C SER A 159 12.30 1.58 -0.42
N ARG A 160 12.26 2.30 0.71
CA ARG A 160 11.07 2.94 1.26
C ARG A 160 11.43 4.38 1.63
N THR A 161 10.59 5.34 1.23
CA THR A 161 10.69 6.75 1.61
C THR A 161 9.29 7.30 1.90
N VAL A 162 9.19 8.36 2.70
CA VAL A 162 7.92 9.10 2.89
C VAL A 162 7.85 10.22 1.86
N VAL A 163 6.68 10.42 1.26
CA VAL A 163 6.34 11.52 0.34
C VAL A 163 5.01 12.14 0.75
N GLU A 164 4.76 13.40 0.43
CA GLU A 164 3.47 14.05 0.66
C GLU A 164 2.76 14.28 -0.67
N GLU A 165 1.62 13.61 -0.86
CA GLU A 165 0.87 13.63 -2.13
C GLU A 165 -0.64 13.67 -1.86
N PRO A 166 -1.45 14.20 -2.81
CA PRO A 166 -2.90 14.11 -2.74
C PRO A 166 -3.38 12.67 -2.92
N VAL A 167 -4.42 12.31 -2.17
CA VAL A 167 -4.80 10.91 -1.92
C VAL A 167 -6.15 10.50 -2.51
N ARG A 168 -6.34 9.19 -2.70
CA ARG A 168 -7.62 8.58 -3.13
C ARG A 168 -7.78 7.16 -2.61
N ASN A 169 -8.97 6.82 -2.12
CA ASN A 169 -9.33 5.43 -1.84
C ASN A 169 -10.30 4.90 -2.91
N VAL A 170 -10.13 3.64 -3.30
CA VAL A 170 -10.90 3.01 -4.38
C VAL A 170 -11.41 1.64 -3.89
N LEU A 171 -12.73 1.54 -3.69
CA LEU A 171 -13.41 0.31 -3.32
C LEU A 171 -13.93 -0.38 -4.57
N THR A 172 -13.54 -1.64 -4.77
CA THR A 172 -13.98 -2.48 -5.89
C THR A 172 -14.99 -3.54 -5.45
N THR A 173 -15.62 -4.24 -6.40
CA THR A 173 -16.51 -5.36 -6.08
C THR A 173 -15.77 -6.57 -5.51
N SER A 174 -14.51 -6.80 -5.93
CA SER A 174 -13.67 -7.93 -5.52
C SER A 174 -12.83 -7.69 -4.26
N ASP A 175 -12.90 -6.48 -3.68
CA ASP A 175 -12.08 -6.04 -2.53
C ASP A 175 -10.57 -5.96 -2.78
N MET A 176 -10.19 -6.06 -4.05
CA MET A 176 -8.83 -6.05 -4.54
C MET A 176 -8.72 -5.10 -5.74
N ILE A 177 -7.55 -4.48 -5.89
CA ILE A 177 -7.21 -3.63 -7.03
C ILE A 177 -5.72 -3.76 -7.33
N ILE A 178 -5.35 -3.69 -8.61
CA ILE A 178 -3.95 -3.59 -9.02
C ILE A 178 -3.61 -2.11 -9.20
N VAL A 179 -2.71 -1.58 -8.37
CA VAL A 179 -2.25 -0.17 -8.36
C VAL A 179 -0.76 -0.13 -8.62
N ASP A 180 -0.34 0.64 -9.63
CA ASP A 180 1.03 0.69 -10.16
C ASP A 180 1.62 -0.69 -10.51
N GLY A 181 0.76 -1.70 -10.72
CA GLY A 181 1.14 -3.09 -10.96
C GLY A 181 1.21 -3.96 -9.69
N VAL A 182 1.05 -3.41 -8.49
CA VAL A 182 1.01 -4.14 -7.21
C VAL A 182 -0.42 -4.52 -6.85
N LEU A 183 -0.64 -5.75 -6.38
CA LEU A 183 -1.93 -6.15 -5.82
C LEU A 183 -2.10 -5.60 -4.39
N ALA A 184 -3.14 -4.80 -4.22
CA ALA A 184 -3.56 -4.29 -2.92
C ALA A 184 -5.04 -4.61 -2.65
N SER A 185 -5.42 -4.61 -1.37
CA SER A 185 -6.84 -4.63 -1.01
C SER A 185 -7.45 -3.24 -1.19
N SER A 186 -8.77 -3.17 -1.37
CA SER A 186 -9.55 -1.96 -1.15
C SER A 186 -9.74 -1.63 0.34
N TYR A 187 -9.35 -2.54 1.24
CA TYR A 187 -9.45 -2.37 2.69
C TYR A 187 -8.15 -1.93 3.35
N THR A 188 -8.34 -1.41 4.55
CA THR A 188 -7.39 -0.56 5.28
C THR A 188 -7.43 -0.95 6.76
N ASN A 189 -6.78 -0.22 7.67
CA ASN A 189 -6.89 -0.50 9.11
C ASN A 189 -7.25 0.75 9.93
N VAL A 190 -8.35 1.44 9.57
CA VAL A 190 -8.85 2.60 10.35
C VAL A 190 -9.30 2.19 11.75
N LEU A 191 -10.23 1.23 11.86
CA LEU A 191 -10.90 0.97 13.15
C LEU A 191 -10.19 -0.11 14.00
N GLY A 192 -8.94 -0.44 13.70
CA GLY A 192 -8.25 -1.61 14.26
C GLY A 192 -8.90 -2.97 13.88
N ILE A 193 -9.83 -2.96 12.91
CA ILE A 193 -10.63 -4.13 12.50
C ILE A 193 -10.06 -4.79 11.26
N SER A 194 -10.17 -6.12 11.20
CA SER A 194 -9.67 -6.92 10.07
C SER A 194 -10.38 -6.58 8.75
N PRO A 195 -9.73 -6.81 7.58
CA PRO A 195 -10.34 -6.63 6.26
C PRO A 195 -11.68 -7.37 6.10
N MET A 196 -11.83 -8.55 6.71
CA MET A 196 -13.07 -9.32 6.69
C MET A 196 -14.24 -8.58 7.36
N LEU A 197 -14.00 -7.85 8.44
CA LEU A 197 -15.05 -7.07 9.10
C LEU A 197 -15.37 -5.79 8.30
N GLN A 198 -14.40 -5.19 7.63
CA GLN A 198 -14.64 -4.07 6.70
C GLN A 198 -15.44 -4.51 5.47
N ALA A 199 -15.19 -5.71 4.95
CA ALA A 199 -16.00 -6.32 3.91
C ALA A 199 -17.48 -6.45 4.35
N LEU A 200 -17.72 -6.98 5.55
CA LEU A 200 -19.06 -7.09 6.12
C LEU A 200 -19.76 -5.71 6.26
N LEU A 201 -19.04 -4.69 6.73
CA LEU A 201 -19.57 -3.33 6.91
C LEU A 201 -19.89 -2.62 5.59
N THR A 202 -19.19 -2.95 4.50
CA THR A 202 -19.41 -2.34 3.17
C THR A 202 -20.39 -3.11 2.27
N LEU A 203 -20.81 -4.33 2.66
CA LEU A 203 -21.83 -5.09 1.91
C LEU A 203 -23.10 -4.29 1.58
N PRO A 204 -23.69 -3.45 2.47
CA PRO A 204 -24.86 -2.65 2.13
C PRO A 204 -24.60 -1.64 1.00
N LEU A 205 -23.41 -1.02 0.98
CA LEU A 205 -23.02 -0.07 -0.08
C LEU A 205 -22.84 -0.78 -1.42
N LYS A 206 -22.19 -1.95 -1.42
CA LYS A 206 -22.06 -2.81 -2.60
C LYS A 206 -23.42 -3.29 -3.14
N ALA A 207 -24.31 -3.71 -2.25
CA ALA A 207 -25.66 -4.13 -2.62
C ALA A 207 -26.48 -2.99 -3.25
N LEU A 208 -26.38 -1.78 -2.71
CA LEU A 208 -26.98 -0.60 -3.33
C LEU A 208 -26.38 -0.31 -4.71
N ASN A 209 -25.06 -0.41 -4.89
CA ASN A 209 -24.44 -0.23 -6.21
C ASN A 209 -24.93 -1.28 -7.23
N ALA A 210 -24.99 -2.55 -6.84
CA ALA A 210 -25.48 -3.65 -7.68
C ALA A 210 -26.96 -3.50 -8.09
N LEU A 211 -27.76 -2.75 -7.31
CA LEU A 211 -29.14 -2.38 -7.64
C LEU A 211 -29.24 -1.10 -8.51
N GLY A 212 -28.12 -0.58 -9.02
CA GLY A 212 -28.07 0.68 -9.77
C GLY A 212 -28.20 1.94 -8.90
N LEU A 213 -28.19 1.80 -7.57
CA LEU A 213 -28.34 2.89 -6.60
C LEU A 213 -26.98 3.46 -6.13
N GLY A 214 -25.94 3.41 -6.97
CA GLY A 214 -24.58 3.86 -6.64
C GLY A 214 -24.50 5.31 -6.11
N LYS A 215 -25.36 6.22 -6.60
CA LYS A 215 -25.48 7.59 -6.04
C LYS A 215 -25.97 7.61 -4.58
N LEU A 216 -26.87 6.70 -4.20
CA LEU A 216 -27.33 6.57 -2.83
C LEU A 216 -26.22 5.97 -1.94
N ALA A 217 -25.48 4.99 -2.44
CA ALA A 217 -24.32 4.43 -1.73
C ALA A 217 -23.26 5.52 -1.44
N GLN A 218 -22.91 6.33 -2.44
CA GLN A 218 -21.99 7.47 -2.29
C GLN A 218 -22.50 8.50 -1.26
N ASN A 219 -23.79 8.82 -1.27
CA ASN A 219 -24.38 9.76 -0.32
C ASN A 219 -24.40 9.21 1.13
N LEU A 220 -24.67 7.92 1.31
CA LEU A 220 -24.63 7.27 2.62
C LEU A 220 -23.20 7.19 3.17
N ASP A 221 -22.22 6.88 2.33
CA ASP A 221 -20.80 6.88 2.70
C ASP A 221 -20.32 8.28 3.10
N ALA A 222 -20.62 9.30 2.29
CA ALA A 222 -20.29 10.68 2.61
C ALA A 222 -20.99 11.20 3.88
N PHE A 223 -22.16 10.65 4.24
CA PHE A 223 -22.85 10.92 5.48
C PHE A 223 -22.19 10.20 6.68
N ALA A 224 -21.85 8.92 6.54
CA ALA A 224 -21.16 8.15 7.57
C ALA A 224 -19.79 8.76 7.91
N ASN A 225 -18.99 9.10 6.90
CA ASN A 225 -17.69 9.77 7.09
C ASN A 225 -17.83 11.12 7.82
N LYS A 226 -18.90 11.88 7.55
CA LYS A 226 -19.20 13.14 8.28
C LYS A 226 -19.62 12.93 9.74
N LEU A 227 -20.13 11.75 10.11
CA LEU A 227 -20.42 11.42 11.51
C LEU A 227 -19.15 10.99 12.24
N VAL A 228 -18.34 10.11 11.64
CA VAL A 228 -17.09 9.61 12.23
C VAL A 228 -16.06 10.74 12.42
N LEU A 229 -15.91 11.65 11.45
CA LEU A 229 -14.99 12.80 11.56
C LEU A 229 -15.49 13.90 12.53
N ARG A 230 -16.60 13.69 13.24
CA ARG A 230 -17.16 14.62 14.24
C ARG A 230 -17.21 14.05 15.66
N SER A 231 -16.86 12.77 15.84
CA SER A 231 -16.80 12.06 17.13
C SER A 231 -15.37 11.96 17.64
#